data_AF-A0A956SUJ4-F1
#
_entry.id   AF-A0A956SUJ4-F1
#
_cell.length_a   1.000
_cell.length_b   1.000
_cell.length_c   1.000
_cell.angle_alpha   90.00
_cell.angle_beta   90.00
_cell.angle_gamma   90.00
#
_symmetry.space_group_name_H-M   'P 1'
#
loop_
_entity.id
_entity.type
_entity.pdbx_description
1 polymer ?
#
loop_
_entity_poly.entity_id
_entity_poly.type
_entity_poly.pdbx_seq_one_letter_code
_entity_poly.pdbx_strand_id
1 'polypeptide(L)'
;MRSPIDALREARTALGDAPTRRRKARDAARTLRSFGDRAEQRRRLRRLREKGLLKEAPNPWQVGVGTWRMFIDFVLPMSRALYRESGKSFAWQQVLRFLDEPSAVMDPVGLSAPMEMITSHLLQVVHHEAAYDVQLLEMFPGGVTDLLRQARALAEGRHPRQAAIDAIVEKPDYHRRLVAALERYIDDPAQAWRLVVYPPFEGVDEKIVAIGERFATPARFLAYAAKMPPTPGAAVRALARGTRRGA
;
A
#
# COMPACT_ATOMS: atom_id res chain seq x y z
N MET A 1 -17.57 19.39 13.63
CA MET A 1 -16.29 19.34 14.38
C MET A 1 -16.29 18.09 15.25
N ARG A 2 -15.21 17.29 15.21
CA ARG A 2 -15.08 16.08 16.04
C ARG A 2 -14.86 16.51 17.50
N SER A 3 -15.46 15.82 18.48
CA SER A 3 -15.22 16.14 19.90
C SER A 3 -13.77 15.80 20.27
N PRO A 4 -13.08 16.61 21.09
CA PRO A 4 -11.74 16.29 21.59
C PRO A 4 -11.67 14.92 22.29
N ILE A 5 -12.77 14.50 22.93
CA ILE A 5 -12.87 13.20 23.64
C ILE A 5 -12.84 12.03 22.65
N ASP A 6 -13.55 12.14 21.53
CA ASP A 6 -13.59 11.10 20.50
C ASP A 6 -12.24 10.99 19.79
N ALA A 7 -11.60 12.13 19.49
CA ALA A 7 -10.26 12.15 18.92
C ALA A 7 -9.21 11.50 19.85
N LEU A 8 -9.27 11.77 21.15
CA LEU A 8 -8.39 11.12 22.14
C LEU A 8 -8.62 9.61 22.23
N ARG A 9 -9.88 9.16 22.17
CA ARG A 9 -10.24 7.75 22.21
C ARG A 9 -9.72 7.00 20.97
N GLU A 10 -9.94 7.57 19.78
CA GLU A 10 -9.43 7.02 18.53
C GLU A 10 -7.90 6.95 18.52
N ALA A 11 -7.22 8.03 18.93
CA ALA A 11 -5.76 8.07 18.99
C ALA A 11 -5.18 7.05 19.98
N ARG A 12 -5.81 6.88 21.16
CA ARG A 12 -5.40 5.87 22.14
C ARG A 12 -5.62 4.45 21.62
N THR A 13 -6.72 4.22 20.91
CA THR A 13 -7.04 2.93 20.29
C THR A 13 -6.04 2.60 19.19
N ALA A 14 -5.72 3.57 18.32
CA ALA A 14 -4.72 3.43 17.27
C ALA A 14 -3.32 3.20 17.85
N LEU A 15 -2.91 3.91 18.91
CA LEU A 15 -1.61 3.69 19.56
C LEU A 15 -1.47 2.28 20.13
N GLY A 16 -2.53 1.75 20.74
CA GLY A 16 -2.54 0.48 21.44
C GLY A 16 -1.80 0.52 22.78
N ASP A 17 -1.66 -0.66 23.38
CA ASP A 17 -1.01 -0.86 24.68
C ASP A 17 0.53 -0.83 24.62
N ALA A 18 1.20 -0.97 25.77
CA ALA A 18 2.67 -0.95 25.82
C ALA A 18 3.34 -2.06 24.98
N PRO A 19 2.89 -3.33 25.01
CA PRO A 19 3.37 -4.37 24.10
C PRO A 19 3.20 -4.01 22.62
N THR A 20 2.05 -3.46 22.23
CA THR A 20 1.77 -3.04 20.85
C THR A 20 2.70 -1.93 20.39
N ARG A 21 2.94 -0.92 21.23
CA ARG A 21 3.87 0.16 20.92
C ARG A 21 5.30 -0.35 20.73
N ARG A 22 5.75 -1.31 21.54
CA ARG A 22 7.08 -1.95 21.37
C ARG A 22 7.18 -2.73 20.06
N ARG A 23 6.12 -3.44 19.66
CA ARG A 23 6.05 -4.14 18.38
C ARG A 23 6.20 -3.16 17.21
N LYS A 24 5.38 -2.10 17.18
CA LYS A 24 5.42 -1.05 16.15
C LYS A 24 6.80 -0.40 16.03
N ALA A 25 7.42 -0.06 17.16
CA ALA A 25 8.78 0.52 17.16
C ALA A 25 9.83 -0.45 16.60
N ARG A 26 9.74 -1.75 16.92
CA ARG A 26 10.62 -2.78 16.38
C ARG A 26 10.43 -2.96 14.88
N ASP A 27 9.18 -2.93 14.40
CA ASP A 27 8.87 -3.10 12.97
C ASP A 27 9.35 -1.89 12.15
N ALA A 28 9.20 -0.67 12.70
CA ALA A 28 9.79 0.55 12.12
C ALA A 28 11.33 0.46 12.07
N ALA A 29 11.98 0.02 13.15
CA ALA A 29 13.43 -0.18 13.17
C ALA A 29 13.89 -1.24 12.18
N ARG A 30 13.13 -2.33 12.00
CA ARG A 30 13.39 -3.38 11.01
C ARG A 30 13.29 -2.84 9.58
N THR A 31 12.29 -2.00 9.32
CA THR A 31 12.10 -1.32 8.02
C THR A 31 13.26 -0.39 7.71
N LEU A 32 13.70 0.41 8.69
CA LEU A 32 14.89 1.27 8.52
C LEU A 32 16.15 0.46 8.22
N ARG A 33 16.34 -0.69 8.87
CA ARG A 33 17.46 -1.59 8.58
C ARG A 33 17.36 -2.24 7.20
N SER A 34 16.16 -2.61 6.74
CA SER A 34 15.98 -3.28 5.44
C SER A 34 16.27 -2.36 4.25
N PHE A 35 16.20 -1.04 4.42
CA PHE A 35 16.71 -0.09 3.43
C PHE A 35 18.22 -0.21 3.19
N GLY A 36 18.99 -0.56 4.23
CA GLY A 36 20.43 -0.77 4.15
C GLY A 36 20.82 -2.19 3.69
N ASP A 37 19.93 -3.17 3.84
CA ASP A 37 20.21 -4.57 3.52
C ASP A 37 20.08 -4.87 2.02
N ARG A 38 21.15 -4.58 1.29
CA ARG A 38 21.21 -4.83 -0.17
C ARG A 38 21.04 -6.31 -0.54
N ALA A 39 21.36 -7.25 0.35
CA ALA A 39 21.22 -8.68 0.05
C ALA A 39 19.74 -9.11 0.09
N GLU A 40 19.01 -8.63 1.10
CA GLU A 40 17.56 -8.78 1.24
C GLU A 40 16.83 -8.21 0.02
N GLN A 41 17.14 -6.97 -0.35
CA GLN A 41 16.51 -6.29 -1.49
C GLN A 41 16.72 -7.07 -2.80
N ARG A 42 17.96 -7.52 -3.06
CA ARG A 42 18.25 -8.34 -4.24
C ARG A 42 17.49 -9.67 -4.24
N ARG A 43 17.34 -10.31 -3.08
CA ARG A 43 16.60 -11.59 -2.99
C ARG A 43 15.11 -11.40 -3.28
N ARG A 44 14.50 -10.34 -2.76
CA ARG A 44 13.09 -9.99 -3.01
C ARG A 44 12.82 -9.69 -4.48
N LEU A 45 13.64 -8.83 -5.08
CA LEU A 45 13.54 -8.53 -6.51
C LEU A 45 13.74 -9.78 -7.37
N ARG A 46 14.64 -10.69 -6.98
CA ARG A 46 14.83 -11.97 -7.68
C ARG A 46 13.57 -12.84 -7.64
N ARG A 47 12.91 -12.97 -6.47
CA ARG A 47 11.64 -13.71 -6.37
C ARG A 47 10.55 -13.12 -7.28
N LEU A 48 10.44 -11.79 -7.32
CA LEU A 48 9.50 -11.13 -8.24
C LEU A 48 9.85 -11.42 -9.71
N ARG A 49 11.14 -11.47 -10.07
CA ARG A 49 11.59 -11.88 -11.42
C ARG A 49 11.24 -13.33 -11.73
N GLU A 50 11.51 -14.25 -10.81
CA GLU A 50 11.22 -15.69 -10.96
C GLU A 50 9.73 -15.94 -11.17
N LYS A 51 8.86 -15.12 -10.57
CA LYS A 51 7.40 -15.14 -10.80
C LYS A 51 6.96 -14.44 -12.09
N GLY A 52 7.89 -13.96 -12.92
CA GLY A 52 7.58 -13.22 -14.15
C GLY A 52 7.07 -11.79 -13.92
N LEU A 53 7.12 -11.30 -12.69
CA LEU A 53 6.58 -10.00 -12.27
C LEU A 53 7.60 -8.86 -12.43
N LEU A 54 8.78 -9.09 -13.02
CA LEU A 54 9.78 -8.03 -13.23
C LEU A 54 10.65 -8.33 -14.45
N LYS A 55 10.64 -7.41 -15.44
CA LYS A 55 11.49 -7.50 -16.65
C LYS A 55 12.72 -6.60 -16.55
N GLU A 56 12.53 -5.33 -16.16
CA GLU A 56 13.56 -4.31 -16.03
C GLU A 56 13.79 -3.93 -14.56
N ALA A 57 15.05 -3.72 -14.17
CA ALA A 57 15.42 -3.34 -12.80
C ALA A 57 15.76 -1.84 -12.75
N PRO A 58 14.81 -0.96 -12.36
CA PRO A 58 15.11 0.45 -12.16
C PRO A 58 16.18 0.63 -11.08
N ASN A 59 16.97 1.69 -11.20
CA ASN A 59 17.89 2.07 -10.13
C ASN A 59 17.12 2.70 -8.94
N PRO A 60 17.73 2.80 -7.75
CA PRO A 60 17.03 3.33 -6.56
C PRO A 60 16.47 4.75 -6.74
N TRP A 61 17.15 5.60 -7.51
CA TRP A 61 16.67 6.95 -7.83
C TRP A 61 15.39 6.91 -8.67
N GLN A 62 15.38 6.08 -9.71
CA GLN A 62 14.21 5.85 -10.56
C GLN A 62 13.02 5.30 -9.78
N VAL A 63 13.27 4.37 -8.85
CA VAL A 63 12.24 3.89 -7.91
C VAL A 63 11.71 5.05 -7.07
N GLY A 64 12.59 5.87 -6.48
CA GLY A 64 12.18 7.03 -5.67
C GLY A 64 11.33 8.04 -6.45
N VAL A 65 11.71 8.38 -7.69
CA VAL A 65 10.91 9.24 -8.56
C VAL A 65 9.57 8.59 -8.94
N GLY A 66 9.59 7.29 -9.27
CA GLY A 66 8.39 6.52 -9.58
C GLY A 66 7.41 6.50 -8.41
N THR A 67 7.90 6.26 -7.19
CA THR A 67 7.13 6.31 -5.93
C THR A 67 6.47 7.65 -5.74
N TRP A 68 7.23 8.74 -5.91
CA TRP A 68 6.71 10.09 -5.77
C TRP A 68 5.59 10.38 -6.78
N ARG A 69 5.74 9.92 -8.02
CA ARG A 69 4.70 10.05 -9.06
C ARG A 69 3.46 9.22 -8.75
N MET A 70 3.63 7.95 -8.35
CA MET A 70 2.51 7.12 -7.89
C MET A 70 1.74 7.80 -6.76
N PHE A 71 2.45 8.41 -5.82
CA PHE A 71 1.81 9.09 -4.69
C PHE A 71 1.00 10.31 -5.12
N ILE A 72 1.57 11.21 -5.91
CA ILE A 72 0.91 12.46 -6.31
C ILE A 72 -0.18 12.23 -7.36
N ASP A 73 0.09 11.39 -8.35
CA ASP A 73 -0.77 11.25 -9.52
C ASP A 73 -1.91 10.24 -9.29
N PHE A 74 -1.78 9.34 -8.31
CA PHE A 74 -2.79 8.29 -8.06
C PHE A 74 -3.21 8.16 -6.59
N VAL A 75 -2.29 7.86 -5.67
CA VAL A 75 -2.64 7.51 -4.28
C VAL A 75 -3.33 8.67 -3.56
N LEU A 76 -2.78 9.88 -3.66
CA LEU A 76 -3.31 11.06 -2.98
C LEU A 76 -4.70 11.47 -3.51
N PRO A 77 -4.93 11.55 -4.84
CA PRO A 77 -6.27 11.79 -5.38
C PRO A 77 -7.29 10.72 -4.98
N MET A 78 -6.94 9.43 -5.09
CA MET A 78 -7.81 8.31 -4.69
C MET A 78 -8.17 8.36 -3.21
N SER A 79 -7.18 8.57 -2.34
CA SER A 79 -7.39 8.68 -0.89
C SER A 79 -8.29 9.86 -0.53
N ARG A 80 -8.11 11.01 -1.19
CA ARG A 80 -8.98 12.17 -0.99
C ARG A 80 -10.43 11.87 -1.38
N ALA A 81 -10.66 11.16 -2.47
CA ALA A 81 -12.00 10.77 -2.86
C ALA A 81 -12.65 9.80 -1.87
N LEU A 82 -11.93 8.74 -1.46
CA LEU A 82 -12.39 7.79 -0.44
C LEU A 82 -12.83 8.50 0.83
N TYR A 83 -12.01 9.41 1.36
CA TYR A 83 -12.35 10.09 2.61
C TYR A 83 -13.50 11.08 2.47
N ARG A 84 -13.65 11.75 1.31
CA ARG A 84 -14.84 12.57 1.04
C ARG A 84 -16.10 11.72 1.02
N GLU A 85 -16.08 10.61 0.28
CA GLU A 85 -17.19 9.66 0.19
C GLU A 85 -17.53 9.07 1.56
N SER A 86 -16.53 8.81 2.40
CA SER A 86 -16.71 8.23 3.74
C SER A 86 -17.00 9.28 4.82
N GLY A 87 -17.10 10.57 4.48
CA GLY A 87 -17.29 11.67 5.44
C GLY A 87 -16.17 11.81 6.48
N LYS A 88 -14.98 11.24 6.23
CA LYS A 88 -13.83 11.27 7.15
C LYS A 88 -12.87 12.40 6.79
N SER A 89 -12.19 12.97 7.79
CA SER A 89 -11.15 13.97 7.56
C SER A 89 -9.87 13.30 7.07
N PHE A 90 -9.40 13.67 5.87
CA PHE A 90 -8.11 13.21 5.33
C PHE A 90 -6.99 13.40 6.35
N ALA A 91 -6.80 14.61 6.86
CA ALA A 91 -5.68 14.94 7.74
C ALA A 91 -5.68 14.10 9.03
N TRP A 92 -6.85 13.91 9.63
CA TRP A 92 -6.96 13.11 10.85
C TRP A 92 -6.74 11.62 10.60
N GLN A 93 -7.21 11.10 9.48
CA GLN A 93 -6.96 9.71 9.11
C GLN A 93 -5.47 9.44 8.86
N GLN A 94 -4.73 10.41 8.30
CA GLN A 94 -3.27 10.28 8.18
C GLN A 94 -2.59 10.24 9.56
N VAL A 95 -3.08 11.00 10.55
CA VAL A 95 -2.58 10.92 11.93
C VAL A 95 -2.85 9.54 12.52
N LEU A 96 -4.09 9.03 12.43
CA LEU A 96 -4.44 7.71 12.96
C LEU A 96 -3.62 6.60 12.31
N ARG A 97 -3.41 6.66 10.99
CA ARG A 97 -2.58 5.70 10.25
C ARG A 97 -1.11 5.76 10.67
N PHE A 98 -0.56 6.95 10.90
CA PHE A 98 0.80 7.09 11.41
C PHE A 98 0.93 6.51 12.83
N LEU A 99 -0.04 6.76 13.71
CA LEU A 99 -0.06 6.19 15.06
C LEU A 99 -0.24 4.67 15.03
N ASP A 100 -0.99 4.14 14.05
CA ASP A 100 -1.15 2.69 13.93
C ASP A 100 0.08 2.01 13.32
N GLU A 101 0.58 2.47 12.17
CA GLU A 101 1.67 1.82 11.43
C GLU A 101 2.68 2.85 10.90
N PRO A 102 3.62 3.34 11.73
CA PRO A 102 4.64 4.31 11.31
C PRO A 102 5.51 3.81 10.15
N SER A 103 5.71 2.50 10.09
CA SER A 103 6.57 1.84 9.10
C SER A 103 6.05 2.01 7.67
N ALA A 104 4.72 2.06 7.48
CA ALA A 104 4.09 2.23 6.18
C ALA A 104 4.34 3.62 5.56
N VAL A 105 4.69 4.62 6.39
CA VAL A 105 5.10 5.94 5.91
C VAL A 105 6.55 5.93 5.40
N MET A 106 7.38 5.03 5.92
CA MET A 106 8.82 4.96 5.60
C MET A 106 9.07 4.25 4.27
N ASP A 107 8.31 3.21 3.93
CA ASP A 107 8.40 2.48 2.66
C ASP A 107 7.07 2.44 1.91
N PRO A 108 6.69 3.54 1.23
CA PRO A 108 5.37 3.67 0.60
C PRO A 108 5.16 2.77 -0.63
N VAL A 109 6.19 2.02 -1.06
CA VAL A 109 6.10 1.03 -2.16
C VAL A 109 6.30 -0.41 -1.68
N GLY A 110 6.52 -0.63 -0.39
CA GLY A 110 6.52 -1.95 0.23
C GLY A 110 7.61 -2.94 -0.20
N LEU A 111 8.55 -2.56 -1.07
CA LEU A 111 9.63 -3.45 -1.55
C LEU A 111 10.59 -3.85 -0.41
N SER A 112 10.79 -2.96 0.55
CA SER A 112 11.62 -3.12 1.75
C SER A 112 10.81 -3.48 2.99
N ALA A 113 9.48 -3.38 2.91
CA ALA A 113 8.58 -3.66 4.02
C ALA A 113 8.62 -5.14 4.44
N PRO A 114 8.53 -5.44 5.74
CA PRO A 114 8.31 -6.80 6.21
C PRO A 114 6.89 -7.27 5.85
N MET A 115 6.68 -8.58 5.73
CA MET A 115 5.39 -9.19 5.37
C MET A 115 4.25 -8.72 6.27
N GLU A 116 4.53 -8.60 7.58
CA GLU A 116 3.57 -8.19 8.59
C GLU A 116 3.07 -6.76 8.36
N MET A 117 3.93 -5.86 7.87
CA MET A 117 3.54 -4.48 7.55
C MET A 117 2.62 -4.44 6.34
N ILE A 118 2.95 -5.15 5.27
CA ILE A 118 2.13 -5.21 4.05
C ILE A 118 0.75 -5.82 4.39
N THR A 119 0.74 -6.89 5.17
CA THR A 119 -0.49 -7.52 5.65
C THR A 119 -1.30 -6.54 6.51
N SER A 120 -0.66 -5.89 7.48
CA SER A 120 -1.29 -4.88 8.34
C SER A 120 -1.90 -3.74 7.52
N HIS A 121 -1.21 -3.26 6.48
CA HIS A 121 -1.69 -2.23 5.56
C HIS A 121 -2.96 -2.68 4.81
N LEU A 122 -2.90 -3.85 4.17
CA LEU A 122 -4.01 -4.43 3.41
C LEU A 122 -5.26 -4.66 4.25
N LEU A 123 -5.13 -4.90 5.56
CA LEU A 123 -6.27 -5.07 6.46
C LEU A 123 -6.84 -3.75 6.99
N GLN A 124 -6.16 -2.62 6.82
CA GLN A 124 -6.54 -1.34 7.43
C GLN A 124 -6.93 -0.26 6.43
N VAL A 125 -6.38 -0.31 5.22
CA VAL A 125 -6.61 0.68 4.18
C VAL A 125 -7.62 0.13 3.19
N VAL A 126 -8.69 0.87 2.93
CA VAL A 126 -9.65 0.50 1.89
C VAL A 126 -9.03 0.75 0.50
N HIS A 127 -9.06 -0.29 -0.33
CA HIS A 127 -8.53 -0.28 -1.68
C HIS A 127 -9.65 -0.30 -2.72
N HIS A 128 -9.49 0.48 -3.79
CA HIS A 128 -10.17 0.21 -5.06
C HIS A 128 -9.62 -1.09 -5.66
N GLU A 129 -8.30 -1.14 -5.82
CA GLU A 129 -7.51 -2.27 -6.30
C GLU A 129 -6.40 -2.57 -5.29
N ALA A 130 -6.26 -3.84 -4.91
CA ALA A 130 -5.26 -4.27 -3.92
C ALA A 130 -4.18 -5.19 -4.53
N ALA A 131 -4.15 -5.34 -5.85
CA ALA A 131 -3.22 -6.24 -6.51
C ALA A 131 -1.75 -5.90 -6.26
N TYR A 132 -1.41 -4.61 -6.18
CA TYR A 132 -0.03 -4.18 -5.94
C TYR A 132 0.52 -4.82 -4.66
N ASP A 133 -0.15 -4.57 -3.54
CA ASP A 133 0.28 -5.03 -2.22
C ASP A 133 0.12 -6.55 -2.06
N VAL A 134 -0.94 -7.14 -2.64
CA VAL A 134 -1.10 -8.61 -2.62
C VAL A 134 0.04 -9.30 -3.39
N GLN A 135 0.46 -8.76 -4.53
CA GLN A 135 1.60 -9.30 -5.27
C GLN A 135 2.94 -9.06 -4.56
N LEU A 136 3.07 -8.04 -3.71
CA LEU A 136 4.24 -7.91 -2.84
C LEU A 136 4.32 -9.05 -1.81
N LEU A 137 3.19 -9.56 -1.33
CA LEU A 137 3.18 -10.70 -0.40
C LEU A 137 3.74 -11.99 -1.04
N GLU A 138 3.76 -12.08 -2.36
CA GLU A 138 4.39 -13.19 -3.10
C GLU A 138 5.91 -13.27 -2.90
N MET A 139 6.54 -12.22 -2.36
CA MET A 139 7.93 -12.25 -1.92
C MET A 139 8.13 -13.15 -0.70
N PHE A 140 7.06 -13.51 0.02
CA PHE A 140 7.08 -14.27 1.26
C PHE A 140 6.33 -15.60 1.11
N PRO A 141 6.93 -16.74 1.51
CA PRO A 141 6.23 -18.02 1.48
C PRO A 141 4.92 -17.97 2.28
N GLY A 142 3.80 -18.27 1.63
CA GLY A 142 2.48 -18.29 2.26
C GLY A 142 1.88 -16.90 2.59
N GLY A 143 2.49 -15.79 2.15
CA GLY A 143 2.04 -14.45 2.50
C GLY A 143 0.59 -14.15 2.13
N VAL A 144 0.16 -14.54 0.92
CA VAL A 144 -1.22 -14.35 0.46
C VAL A 144 -2.20 -15.23 1.24
N THR A 145 -1.83 -16.48 1.55
CA THR A 145 -2.65 -17.39 2.36
C THR A 145 -2.83 -16.87 3.79
N ASP A 146 -1.77 -16.31 4.38
CA ASP A 146 -1.86 -15.71 5.72
C ASP A 146 -2.75 -14.46 5.71
N LEU A 147 -2.64 -13.60 4.69
CA LEU A 147 -3.55 -12.47 4.51
C LEU A 147 -5.01 -12.91 4.41
N LEU A 148 -5.32 -13.91 3.58
CA LEU A 148 -6.70 -14.44 3.46
C LEU A 148 -7.23 -14.93 4.81
N ARG A 149 -6.41 -15.66 5.57
CA ARG A 149 -6.77 -16.13 6.92
C ARG A 149 -7.09 -14.96 7.86
N GLN A 150 -6.28 -13.91 7.87
CA GLN A 150 -6.50 -12.73 8.72
C GLN A 150 -7.73 -11.91 8.27
N ALA A 151 -7.92 -11.73 6.97
CA ALA A 151 -9.07 -11.04 6.40
C ALA A 151 -10.40 -11.76 6.73
N ARG A 152 -10.43 -13.10 6.66
CA ARG A 152 -11.59 -13.91 7.11
C ARG A 152 -11.86 -13.71 8.59
N ALA A 153 -10.84 -13.76 9.44
CA ALA A 153 -11.00 -13.53 10.87
C ALA A 153 -11.60 -12.13 11.17
N LEU A 154 -11.24 -11.09 10.41
CA LEU A 154 -11.84 -9.75 10.54
C LEU A 154 -13.28 -9.70 10.03
N ALA A 155 -13.55 -10.32 8.87
CA ALA A 155 -14.89 -10.39 8.30
C ALA A 155 -15.90 -11.12 9.22
N GLU A 156 -15.39 -12.02 10.08
CA GLU A 156 -16.14 -12.79 11.06
C GLU A 156 -16.11 -12.21 12.48
N GLY A 157 -15.42 -11.09 12.72
CA GLY A 157 -15.36 -10.46 14.04
C GLY A 157 -14.46 -11.16 15.07
N ARG A 158 -13.60 -12.09 14.64
CA ARG A 158 -12.78 -12.95 15.50
C ARG A 158 -11.31 -12.53 15.57
N HIS A 159 -10.94 -11.44 14.90
CA HIS A 159 -9.55 -11.03 14.81
C HIS A 159 -9.06 -10.34 16.10
N PRO A 160 -7.87 -10.63 16.64
CA PRO A 160 -7.37 -9.98 17.87
C PRO A 160 -7.25 -8.46 17.78
N ARG A 161 -7.13 -7.91 16.56
CA ARG A 161 -7.06 -6.46 16.30
C ARG A 161 -8.40 -5.85 15.85
N GLN A 162 -9.52 -6.55 16.00
CA GLN A 162 -10.84 -6.13 15.49
C GLN A 162 -11.16 -4.67 15.82
N ALA A 163 -11.21 -4.32 17.11
CA ALA A 163 -11.57 -2.98 17.56
C ALA A 163 -10.64 -1.87 17.05
N ALA A 164 -9.33 -2.15 16.91
CA ALA A 164 -8.37 -1.18 16.40
C ALA A 164 -8.55 -0.93 14.89
N ILE A 165 -8.85 -1.98 14.14
CA ILE A 165 -9.05 -1.92 12.69
C ILE A 165 -10.41 -1.27 12.37
N ASP A 166 -11.46 -1.61 13.10
CA ASP A 166 -12.80 -1.03 12.92
C ASP A 166 -12.81 0.49 13.17
N ALA A 167 -11.92 0.98 14.05
CA ALA A 167 -11.80 2.41 14.35
C ALA A 167 -11.26 3.23 13.16
N ILE A 168 -10.55 2.61 12.22
CA ILE A 168 -9.86 3.30 11.12
C ILE A 168 -10.46 2.96 9.75
N VAL A 169 -10.87 1.70 9.52
CA VAL A 169 -11.38 1.24 8.22
C VAL A 169 -12.58 2.06 7.78
N GLU A 170 -12.58 2.51 6.52
CA GLU A 170 -13.56 3.44 5.99
C GLU A 170 -14.88 2.78 5.60
N LYS A 171 -14.84 1.51 5.19
CA LYS A 171 -15.99 0.76 4.69
C LYS A 171 -16.24 -0.49 5.54
N PRO A 172 -17.40 -0.64 6.20
CA PRO A 172 -17.68 -1.79 7.08
C PRO A 172 -17.64 -3.16 6.41
N ASP A 173 -17.91 -3.23 5.10
CA ASP A 173 -17.88 -4.47 4.30
C ASP A 173 -16.52 -4.74 3.63
N TYR A 174 -15.49 -3.92 3.93
CA TYR A 174 -14.16 -4.02 3.32
C TYR A 174 -13.56 -5.42 3.40
N HIS A 175 -13.47 -6.01 4.61
CA HIS A 175 -12.81 -7.31 4.76
C HIS A 175 -13.55 -8.45 4.08
N ARG A 176 -14.89 -8.40 4.02
CA ARG A 176 -15.70 -9.39 3.26
C ARG A 176 -15.39 -9.33 1.76
N ARG A 177 -15.30 -8.12 1.21
CA ARG A 177 -14.94 -7.93 -0.21
C ARG A 177 -13.50 -8.32 -0.49
N LEU A 178 -12.59 -8.00 0.43
CA LEU A 178 -11.18 -8.38 0.32
C LEU A 178 -11.04 -9.91 0.30
N VAL A 179 -11.75 -10.64 1.18
CA VAL A 179 -11.79 -12.11 1.16
C VAL A 179 -12.23 -12.63 -0.21
N ALA A 180 -13.36 -12.15 -0.74
CA ALA A 180 -13.84 -12.58 -2.04
C ALA A 180 -12.86 -12.26 -3.18
N ALA A 181 -12.16 -11.12 -3.12
CA ALA A 181 -11.16 -10.76 -4.10
C ALA A 181 -9.88 -11.61 -4.01
N LEU A 182 -9.44 -11.94 -2.79
CA LEU A 182 -8.31 -12.82 -2.55
C LEU A 182 -8.60 -14.26 -2.99
N GLU A 183 -9.80 -14.76 -2.75
CA GLU A 183 -10.21 -16.10 -3.21
C GLU A 183 -10.16 -16.19 -4.74
N ARG A 184 -10.70 -15.19 -5.46
CA ARG A 184 -10.56 -15.11 -6.92
C ARG A 184 -9.11 -15.04 -7.37
N TYR A 185 -8.27 -14.28 -6.65
CA TYR A 185 -6.85 -14.17 -6.97
C TYR A 185 -6.09 -15.48 -6.74
N ILE A 186 -6.41 -16.23 -5.69
CA ILE A 186 -5.76 -17.52 -5.41
C ILE A 186 -6.18 -18.57 -6.45
N ASP A 187 -7.45 -18.54 -6.88
CA ASP A 187 -7.98 -19.45 -7.88
C ASP A 187 -7.41 -19.17 -9.29
N ASP A 188 -7.41 -17.90 -9.72
CA ASP A 188 -6.86 -17.48 -11.01
C ASP A 188 -6.12 -16.13 -10.90
N PRO A 189 -4.82 -16.14 -10.54
CA PRO A 189 -4.02 -14.92 -10.42
C PRO A 189 -3.90 -14.14 -11.74
N ALA A 190 -3.98 -14.83 -12.89
CA ALA A 190 -3.81 -14.21 -14.19
C ALA A 190 -5.04 -13.37 -14.57
N GLN A 191 -6.25 -13.87 -14.30
CA GLN A 191 -7.49 -13.12 -14.53
C GLN A 191 -7.77 -12.09 -13.44
N ALA A 192 -7.40 -12.37 -12.20
CA ALA A 192 -7.60 -11.48 -11.06
C ALA A 192 -6.42 -10.52 -10.82
N TRP A 193 -5.60 -10.24 -11.84
CA TRP A 193 -4.35 -9.50 -11.69
C TRP A 193 -4.51 -8.06 -11.15
N ARG A 194 -5.71 -7.46 -11.28
CA ARG A 194 -6.05 -6.13 -10.71
C ARG A 194 -6.58 -6.20 -9.28
N LEU A 195 -7.07 -7.37 -8.87
CA LEU A 195 -7.67 -7.64 -7.56
C LEU A 195 -8.57 -6.47 -7.11
N VAL A 196 -9.63 -6.25 -7.89
CA VAL A 196 -10.60 -5.18 -7.62
C VAL A 196 -11.41 -5.56 -6.38
N VAL A 197 -11.39 -4.68 -5.38
CA VAL A 197 -12.13 -4.85 -4.12
C VAL A 197 -13.37 -3.96 -4.11
N TYR A 198 -13.23 -2.72 -4.57
CA TYR A 198 -14.32 -1.75 -4.75
C TYR A 198 -14.31 -1.22 -6.18
N PRO A 199 -15.44 -0.70 -6.71
CA PRO A 199 -15.39 0.20 -7.86
C PRO A 199 -14.56 1.47 -7.54
N PRO A 200 -14.18 2.28 -8.54
CA PRO A 200 -13.58 3.58 -8.26
C PRO A 200 -14.47 4.42 -7.33
N PHE A 201 -13.84 5.15 -6.41
CA PHE A 201 -14.55 5.96 -5.42
C PHE A 201 -15.30 7.14 -6.07
N GLU A 202 -16.36 7.59 -5.43
CA GLU A 202 -17.23 8.63 -5.96
C GLU A 202 -16.46 9.95 -6.18
N GLY A 203 -16.66 10.56 -7.36
CA GLY A 203 -16.02 11.83 -7.72
C GLY A 203 -14.53 11.74 -8.06
N VAL A 204 -14.00 10.54 -8.32
CA VAL A 204 -12.68 10.36 -8.94
C VAL A 204 -12.80 10.57 -10.45
N ASP A 205 -11.90 11.38 -11.02
CA ASP A 205 -11.76 11.56 -12.48
C ASP A 205 -11.30 10.24 -13.12
N GLU A 206 -11.93 9.83 -14.23
CA GLU A 206 -11.56 8.63 -15.00
C GLU A 206 -10.08 8.60 -15.38
N LYS A 207 -9.45 9.76 -15.59
CA LYS A 207 -8.01 9.88 -15.85
C LYS A 207 -7.17 9.37 -14.69
N ILE A 208 -7.60 9.58 -13.45
CA ILE A 208 -6.89 9.07 -12.26
C ILE A 208 -7.01 7.54 -12.22
N VAL A 209 -8.19 6.99 -12.53
CA VAL A 209 -8.39 5.54 -12.62
C VAL A 209 -7.49 4.94 -13.72
N ALA A 210 -7.41 5.59 -14.88
CA ALA A 210 -6.52 5.18 -15.96
C ALA A 210 -5.02 5.29 -15.60
N ILE A 211 -4.62 6.30 -14.81
CA ILE A 211 -3.26 6.39 -14.26
C ILE A 211 -2.99 5.21 -13.32
N GLY A 212 -3.98 4.78 -12.54
CA GLY A 212 -3.90 3.61 -11.65
C GLY A 212 -3.42 2.35 -12.35
N GLU A 213 -3.78 2.15 -13.63
CA GLU A 213 -3.29 1.01 -14.41
C GLU A 213 -1.76 0.96 -14.48
N ARG A 214 -1.05 2.08 -14.42
CA ARG A 214 0.42 2.11 -14.45
C ARG A 214 1.03 1.57 -13.16
N PHE A 215 0.28 1.61 -12.08
CA PHE A 215 0.72 1.29 -10.72
C PHE A 215 0.00 0.07 -10.12
N ALA A 216 -0.93 -0.53 -10.85
CA ALA A 216 -1.77 -1.64 -10.37
C ALA A 216 -1.00 -2.89 -9.91
N THR A 217 0.25 -3.07 -10.36
CA THR A 217 1.11 -4.19 -9.94
C THR A 217 2.56 -3.74 -9.73
N PRO A 218 3.37 -4.47 -8.92
CA PRO A 218 4.79 -4.16 -8.75
C PRO A 218 5.53 -4.16 -10.09
N ALA A 219 5.17 -5.09 -10.98
CA ALA A 219 5.73 -5.18 -12.33
C ALA A 219 5.54 -3.89 -13.13
N ARG A 220 4.32 -3.36 -13.13
CA ARG A 220 3.94 -2.17 -13.91
C ARG A 220 4.54 -0.92 -13.30
N PHE A 221 4.54 -0.81 -11.97
CA PHE A 221 5.25 0.25 -11.25
C PHE A 221 6.74 0.27 -11.58
N LEU A 222 7.42 -0.88 -11.52
CA LEU A 222 8.86 -0.95 -11.79
C LEU A 222 9.19 -0.67 -13.26
N ALA A 223 8.34 -1.13 -14.19
CA ALA A 223 8.47 -0.78 -15.61
C ALA A 223 8.24 0.72 -15.87
N TYR A 224 7.34 1.36 -15.13
CA TYR A 224 7.16 2.81 -15.16
C TYR A 224 8.39 3.53 -14.57
N ALA A 225 8.86 3.09 -13.41
CA ALA A 225 10.04 3.65 -12.74
C ALA A 225 11.28 3.55 -13.63
N ALA A 226 11.48 2.45 -14.36
CA ALA A 226 12.61 2.27 -15.27
C ALA A 226 12.66 3.31 -16.41
N LYS A 227 11.53 3.93 -16.75
CA LYS A 227 11.43 5.02 -17.74
C LYS A 227 11.75 6.39 -17.14
N MET A 228 11.86 6.51 -15.81
CA MET A 228 12.21 7.77 -15.16
C MET A 228 13.66 8.15 -15.44
N PRO A 229 14.01 9.45 -15.42
CA PRO A 229 15.39 9.88 -15.62
C PRO A 229 16.33 9.17 -14.63
N PRO A 230 17.42 8.53 -15.09
CA PRO A 230 18.22 7.64 -14.26
C PRO A 230 19.05 8.38 -13.20
N THR A 231 19.16 9.71 -13.30
CA THR A 231 19.91 10.57 -12.38
C THR A 231 19.18 11.89 -12.15
N PRO A 232 19.48 12.61 -11.03
CA PRO A 232 18.96 13.95 -10.79
C PRO A 232 19.28 14.92 -11.93
N GLY A 233 20.50 14.90 -12.45
CA GLY A 233 20.89 15.76 -13.59
C GLY A 233 20.11 15.46 -14.87
N ALA A 234 19.80 14.18 -15.12
CA ALA A 234 18.91 13.81 -16.22
C ALA A 234 17.47 14.31 -16.01
N ALA A 235 16.98 14.30 -14.76
CA ALA A 235 15.66 14.83 -14.41
C ALA A 235 15.58 16.35 -14.64
N VAL A 236 16.59 17.11 -14.19
CA VAL A 236 16.67 18.57 -14.44
C VAL A 236 16.69 18.86 -15.95
N ARG A 237 17.49 18.11 -16.74
CA ARG A 237 17.52 18.27 -18.21
C ARG A 237 16.19 17.89 -18.87
N ALA A 238 15.45 16.92 -18.33
CA ALA A 238 14.13 16.55 -18.83
C ALA A 238 13.09 17.64 -18.55
N LEU A 239 13.14 18.26 -17.35
CA LEU A 239 12.30 19.39 -17.00
C LEU A 239 12.60 20.62 -17.85
N ALA A 240 13.89 20.96 -18.01
CA ALA A 240 14.34 22.12 -18.80
C ALA A 240 13.94 22.03 -20.28
N ARG A 241 13.86 20.83 -20.85
CA ARG A 241 13.44 20.59 -22.23
C ARG A 241 11.93 20.63 -22.45
N GLY A 242 11.14 20.93 -21.42
CA GLY A 242 9.68 20.91 -21.52
C GLY A 242 9.10 19.52 -21.80
N THR A 243 9.93 18.47 -21.74
CA THR A 243 9.50 17.08 -21.79
C THR A 243 8.72 16.76 -20.51
N ARG A 244 7.45 17.18 -20.47
CA ARG A 244 6.42 16.68 -19.54
C ARG A 244 5.99 15.24 -19.87
N ARG A 245 6.82 14.48 -20.59
CA ARG A 245 6.51 13.12 -21.05
C ARG A 245 7.65 12.19 -20.68
N GLY A 246 7.49 11.55 -19.52
CA GLY A 246 8.02 10.23 -19.25
C GLY A 246 6.82 9.37 -18.85
N ALA A 247 6.35 8.56 -19.80
CA ALA A 247 5.33 7.49 -19.67
C ALA A 247 3.87 7.91 -19.39
#